data_AF-A0AAE4A5L4-F1
#
_entry.id   AF-A0AAE4A5L4-F1
#
_cell.length_a   1.000
_cell.length_b   1.000
_cell.length_c   1.000
_cell.angle_alpha   90.00
_cell.angle_beta   90.00
_cell.angle_gamma   90.00
#
_symmetry.space_group_name_H-M   'P 1'
#
loop_
_entity.id
_entity.type
_entity.pdbx_description
1 polymer ?
#
loop_
_entity_poly.entity_id
_entity_poly.type
_entity_poly.pdbx_seq_one_letter_code
_entity_poly.pdbx_strand_id
1 'polypeptide(L)'
;MQDELPTFSYTLEPLPPSRLGRRWRWSLYRGERLLAAGWHYGQRQAIGALRTATSRAAHELAGLTALRPERAATEGRFIAGATVQLDCGALRCVLAPRVEAAESSAA
;
A
#
# COMPACT_ATOMS: atom_id res chain seq x y z
N MET A 1 -21.09 3.27 18.12
CA MET A 1 -20.19 2.25 17.56
C MET A 1 -19.29 3.00 16.59
N GLN A 2 -18.09 3.37 17.01
CA GLN A 2 -17.15 3.99 16.07
C GLN A 2 -16.77 2.88 15.09
N ASP A 3 -17.20 3.00 13.84
CA ASP A 3 -16.77 2.13 12.76
C ASP A 3 -15.30 2.48 12.51
N GLU A 4 -14.41 1.90 13.31
CA GLU A 4 -12.97 2.08 13.15
C GLU A 4 -12.60 1.44 11.82
N LEU A 5 -12.36 2.28 10.83
CA LEU A 5 -12.02 1.81 9.50
C LEU A 5 -10.78 0.90 9.60
N PRO A 6 -10.76 -0.25 8.91
CA PRO A 6 -9.61 -1.13 8.92
C PRO A 6 -8.36 -0.35 8.48
N THR A 7 -7.34 -0.40 9.32
CA THR A 7 -6.08 0.32 9.09
C THR A 7 -5.01 -0.66 8.63
N PHE A 8 -4.32 -0.27 7.55
CA PHE A 8 -3.17 -0.97 6.98
C PHE A 8 -1.95 -0.05 7.01
N SER A 9 -0.78 -0.65 7.17
CA SER A 9 0.49 0.09 7.16
C SER A 9 1.26 -0.21 5.88
N TYR A 10 2.03 0.76 5.36
CA TYR A 10 2.81 0.56 4.14
C TYR A 10 4.20 1.15 4.19
N THR A 11 5.12 0.56 3.45
CA THR A 11 6.39 1.21 3.06
C THR A 11 6.42 1.41 1.56
N LEU A 12 7.01 2.53 1.13
CA LEU A 12 7.18 2.88 -0.27
C LEU A 12 8.49 3.62 -0.45
N GLU A 13 9.50 2.91 -0.95
CA GLU A 13 10.89 3.37 -0.93
C GLU A 13 11.54 3.27 -2.31
N PRO A 14 12.38 4.24 -2.69
CA PRO A 14 13.21 4.10 -3.87
C PRO A 14 14.28 3.03 -3.64
N LEU A 15 14.41 2.09 -4.57
CA LEU A 15 15.52 1.14 -4.60
C LEU A 15 16.77 1.79 -5.19
N PRO A 16 17.97 1.29 -4.84
CA PRO A 16 19.22 1.76 -5.42
C PRO A 16 19.18 1.78 -6.95
N PRO A 17 19.75 2.82 -7.57
CA PRO A 17 19.77 2.96 -9.02
C PRO A 17 20.45 1.74 -9.64
N SER A 18 19.77 1.11 -10.60
CA SER A 18 20.33 0.02 -11.40
C SER A 18 20.41 0.46 -12.86
N ARG A 19 21.12 -0.31 -13.69
CA ARG A 19 21.13 -0.15 -15.16
C ARG A 19 19.73 -0.15 -15.77
N LEU A 20 18.74 -0.70 -15.07
CA LEU A 20 17.33 -0.75 -15.46
C LEU A 20 16.52 0.49 -15.02
N GLY A 21 17.16 1.50 -14.45
CA GLY A 21 16.53 2.75 -14.00
C GLY A 21 16.11 2.76 -12.52
N ARG A 22 15.32 3.79 -12.16
CA ARG A 22 14.81 3.97 -10.79
C ARG A 22 13.65 3.02 -10.53
N ARG A 23 13.83 2.15 -9.53
CA ARG A 23 12.81 1.21 -9.08
C ARG A 23 12.26 1.66 -7.74
N TRP A 24 11.01 1.33 -7.48
CA TRP A 24 10.33 1.62 -6.22
C TRP A 24 9.86 0.31 -5.63
N ARG A 25 10.24 0.04 -4.39
CA ARG A 25 9.74 -1.10 -3.61
C ARG A 25 8.55 -0.62 -2.79
N TRP A 26 7.53 -1.46 -2.71
CA TRP A 26 6.38 -1.24 -1.85
C TRP A 26 6.13 -2.48 -1.00
N SER A 27 5.63 -2.29 0.22
CA SER A 27 5.21 -3.38 1.10
C SER A 27 3.97 -2.94 1.88
N LEU A 28 3.07 -3.88 2.12
CA LEU A 28 1.78 -3.70 2.76
C LEU A 28 1.72 -4.62 3.98
N TYR A 29 1.30 -4.06 5.10
CA TYR A 29 1.27 -4.70 6.40
C TYR A 29 -0.08 -4.51 7.08
N ARG A 30 -0.38 -5.40 8.02
CA ARG A 30 -1.43 -5.22 9.02
C ARG A 30 -0.87 -5.63 10.39
N GLY A 31 -0.66 -4.64 11.26
CA GLY A 31 0.20 -4.82 12.43
C GLY A 31 1.60 -5.26 11.99
N GLU A 32 2.11 -6.32 12.61
CA GLU A 32 3.43 -6.90 12.26
C GLU A 32 3.41 -7.85 11.05
N ARG A 33 2.22 -8.21 10.53
CA ARG A 33 2.11 -9.17 9.44
C ARG A 33 2.28 -8.49 8.08
N LEU A 34 3.25 -8.96 7.30
CA LEU A 34 3.35 -8.62 5.87
C LEU A 34 2.22 -9.31 5.09
N LEU A 35 1.44 -8.53 4.35
CA LEU A 35 0.34 -8.99 3.52
C LEU A 35 0.74 -9.13 2.04
N ALA A 36 1.48 -8.16 1.53
CA ALA A 36 1.94 -8.14 0.14
C ALA A 36 3.16 -7.25 -0.02
N ALA A 37 4.01 -7.54 -1.00
CA ALA A 37 5.14 -6.70 -1.36
C ALA A 37 5.46 -6.83 -2.85
N GLY A 38 6.12 -5.83 -3.41
CA GLY A 38 6.54 -5.84 -4.79
C GLY A 38 7.43 -4.65 -5.14
N TRP A 39 7.77 -4.54 -6.42
CA TRP A 39 8.52 -3.41 -6.94
C TRP A 39 8.06 -3.04 -8.35
N HIS A 40 8.21 -1.77 -8.72
CA HIS A 40 7.86 -1.25 -10.05
C HIS A 40 8.87 -0.23 -10.56
N TYR A 41 8.90 -0.06 -11.89
CA TYR A 41 9.61 1.01 -12.57
C TYR A 41 8.84 2.33 -12.47
N GLY A 42 8.83 2.91 -11.27
CA GLY A 42 8.28 4.24 -11.01
C GLY A 42 7.29 4.30 -9.84
N GLN A 43 7.32 5.43 -9.14
CA GLN A 43 6.54 5.65 -7.92
C GLN A 43 5.04 5.50 -8.16
N ARG A 44 4.51 6.02 -9.27
CA ARG A 44 3.07 5.94 -9.60
C ARG A 44 2.58 4.50 -9.77
N GLN A 45 3.39 3.64 -10.39
CA GLN A 45 3.05 2.23 -10.58
C GLN A 45 3.09 1.47 -9.25
N ALA A 46 4.11 1.73 -8.42
CA ALA A 46 4.19 1.17 -7.07
C ALA A 46 3.01 1.58 -6.20
N ILE A 47 2.59 2.86 -6.24
CA ILE A 47 1.38 3.34 -5.55
C ILE A 47 0.13 2.62 -6.06
N GLY A 48 -0.01 2.45 -7.38
CA GLY A 48 -1.14 1.74 -7.97
C GLY A 48 -1.22 0.28 -7.50
N ALA A 49 -0.09 -0.42 -7.48
CA ALA A 49 0.00 -1.80 -7.00
C ALA A 49 -0.32 -1.91 -5.51
N LEU A 50 0.19 -0.98 -4.69
CA LEU A 50 -0.09 -0.89 -3.26
C LEU A 50 -1.60 -0.68 -2.99
N ARG A 51 -2.26 0.20 -3.73
CA ARG A 51 -3.72 0.44 -3.62
C ARG A 51 -4.53 -0.81 -3.97
N THR A 52 -4.16 -1.49 -5.05
CA THR A 52 -4.79 -2.76 -5.44
C THR A 52 -4.61 -3.83 -4.36
N ALA A 53 -3.40 -3.99 -3.83
CA ALA A 53 -3.12 -4.94 -2.75
C ALA A 53 -3.93 -4.62 -1.49
N THR A 54 -4.05 -3.33 -1.14
CA THR A 54 -4.84 -2.89 0.02
C THR A 54 -6.32 -3.18 -0.17
N SER A 55 -6.89 -2.89 -1.35
CA SER A 55 -8.28 -3.23 -1.67
C SER A 55 -8.53 -4.73 -1.51
N ARG A 56 -7.64 -5.57 -2.07
CA ARG A 56 -7.76 -7.02 -1.92
C ARG A 56 -7.73 -7.45 -0.45
N ALA A 57 -6.79 -6.92 0.33
CA ALA A 57 -6.68 -7.24 1.76
C ALA A 57 -7.91 -6.78 2.57
N ALA A 58 -8.49 -5.62 2.24
CA ALA A 58 -9.71 -5.13 2.87
C ALA A 58 -10.91 -6.04 2.57
N HIS A 59 -11.06 -6.50 1.32
CA HIS A 59 -12.12 -7.46 0.96
C HIS A 59 -11.94 -8.81 1.65
N GLU A 60 -10.72 -9.36 1.64
CA GLU A 60 -10.42 -10.63 2.31
C GLU A 60 -10.70 -10.54 3.82
N LEU A 61 -10.41 -9.40 4.45
CA LEU A 61 -10.72 -9.15 5.86
C LEU A 61 -12.23 -9.13 6.13
N ALA A 62 -13.03 -8.61 5.20
CA ALA A 62 -14.48 -8.62 5.29
C ALA A 62 -15.12 -9.99 4.92
N GLY A 63 -14.31 -11.02 4.64
CA GLY A 63 -14.79 -12.33 4.19
C GLY A 63 -15.29 -12.33 2.74
N LEU A 64 -15.00 -11.26 1.97
CA LEU A 64 -15.38 -11.12 0.58
C LEU A 64 -14.25 -11.57 -0.33
N THR A 65 -14.55 -12.48 -1.25
CA THR A 65 -13.60 -12.79 -2.34
C THR A 65 -13.74 -11.71 -3.41
N ALA A 66 -12.75 -10.82 -3.50
CA ALA A 66 -12.71 -9.82 -4.57
C ALA A 66 -12.52 -10.51 -5.93
N LEU A 67 -13.62 -10.72 -6.67
CA LEU A 67 -13.61 -11.36 -8.00
C LEU A 67 -12.84 -10.52 -9.04
N ARG A 68 -12.74 -9.21 -8.82
CA ARG A 68 -11.81 -8.32 -9.51
C ARG A 68 -11.20 -7.37 -8.49
N PRO A 69 -9.87 -7.27 -8.38
CA PRO A 69 -9.25 -6.21 -7.61
C PRO A 69 -9.49 -4.89 -8.35
N GLU A 70 -10.57 -4.20 -8.03
CA GLU A 70 -10.74 -2.83 -8.50
C GLU A 70 -9.60 -1.98 -7.94
N ARG A 71 -9.07 -1.06 -8.76
CA ARG A 71 -8.08 -0.10 -8.28
C ARG A 71 -8.78 0.79 -7.26
N ALA A 72 -8.47 0.58 -5.97
CA ALA A 72 -9.00 1.42 -4.90
C ALA A 72 -8.85 2.89 -5.29
N ALA A 73 -9.89 3.70 -5.18
CA ALA A 73 -9.80 5.13 -5.35
C ALA A 73 -9.18 5.77 -4.10
N THR A 74 -8.36 6.81 -4.30
CA THR A 74 -7.89 7.65 -3.20
C THR A 74 -8.78 8.86 -3.15
N GLU A 75 -9.30 9.24 -1.99
CA GLU A 75 -10.10 10.47 -1.82
C GLU A 75 -9.26 11.76 -1.95
N GLY A 76 -8.00 11.64 -2.39
CA GLY A 76 -7.10 12.75 -2.65
C GLY A 76 -5.81 12.32 -3.37
N ARG A 77 -4.80 13.20 -3.37
CA ARG A 77 -3.49 12.91 -3.95
C ARG A 77 -2.72 11.95 -3.04
N PHE A 78 -2.34 10.79 -3.59
CA PHE A 78 -1.45 9.87 -2.88
C PHE A 78 -0.01 10.40 -2.89
N ILE A 79 0.46 10.83 -1.73
CA ILE A 79 1.85 11.25 -1.50
C ILE A 79 2.52 10.15 -0.69
N ALA A 80 3.68 9.67 -1.15
CA ALA A 80 4.44 8.68 -0.38
C ALA A 80 4.79 9.25 1.00
N GLY A 81 4.51 8.50 2.06
CA GLY A 81 4.70 8.97 3.43
C GLY A 81 3.51 9.74 4.01
N ALA A 82 2.40 9.86 3.28
CA ALA A 82 1.15 10.41 3.82
C ALA A 82 0.18 9.28 4.21
N THR A 83 -0.58 9.50 5.27
CA THR A 83 -1.77 8.69 5.56
C THR A 83 -2.87 9.07 4.60
N VAL A 84 -3.52 8.08 3.98
CA VAL A 84 -4.60 8.32 3.02
C VAL A 84 -5.78 7.39 3.30
N GLN A 85 -6.99 7.88 3.08
CA GLN A 85 -8.18 7.05 3.02
C GLN A 85 -8.35 6.49 1.62
N LEU A 86 -8.63 5.19 1.55
CA LEU A 86 -8.90 4.47 0.33
C LEU A 86 -10.36 4.04 0.30
N ASP A 87 -11.01 4.35 -0.81
CA ASP A 87 -12.29 3.79 -1.18
C ASP A 87 -12.01 2.52 -2.01
N CYS A 88 -12.41 1.38 -1.46
CA CYS A 88 -12.27 0.07 -2.10
C CYS A 88 -13.62 -0.41 -2.68
N GLY A 89 -14.54 0.50 -2.99
CA GLY A 89 -15.89 0.20 -3.47
C GLY A 89 -16.84 -0.05 -2.31
N ALA A 90 -17.01 -1.31 -1.92
CA ALA A 90 -17.92 -1.69 -0.83
C ALA A 90 -17.37 -1.40 0.58
N LEU A 91 -16.08 -1.06 0.67
CA LEU A 91 -15.34 -0.90 1.93
C LEU A 91 -14.50 0.38 1.87
N ARG A 92 -14.29 0.99 3.04
CA ARG A 92 -13.32 2.07 3.24
C ARG A 92 -12.22 1.58 4.16
N CYS A 93 -10.98 1.97 3.90
CA CYS A 93 -9.85 1.65 4.75
C CYS A 93 -8.86 2.81 4.84
N VAL A 94 -8.05 2.79 5.90
CA VAL A 94 -6.98 3.77 6.11
C VAL A 94 -5.65 3.11 5.76
N LEU A 95 -4.84 3.80 4.96
CA LEU A 95 -3.49 3.39 4.64
C LEU A 95 -2.50 4.38 5.25
N ALA A 96 -1.76 3.93 6.26
CA ALA A 96 -0.82 4.75 7.02
C ALA A 96 0.64 4.36 6.68
N PRO A 97 1.55 5.34 6.51
CA PRO A 97 2.95 5.04 6.27
C PRO A 97 3.55 4.38 7.51
N ARG A 98 4.22 3.24 7.32
CA ARG A 98 5.13 2.68 8.31
C ARG A 98 6.44 3.43 8.14
N VAL A 99 6.86 4.14 9.18
CA VAL A 99 8.24 4.57 9.27
C VAL A 99 9.01 3.32 9.70
N GLU A 100 9.40 2.48 8.73
CA GLU A 100 10.56 1.62 8.98
C GLU A 100 11.71 2.61 9.10
N ALA A 101 12.33 2.69 10.30
CA ALA A 101 13.60 3.39 10.44
C ALA A 101 14.48 2.87 9.30
N ALA A 102 14.94 3.76 8.44
CA ALA A 102 15.70 3.45 7.24
C ALA A 102 17.08 2.89 7.64
N GLU A 103 17.13 1.72 8.23
CA GLU A 103 18.32 0.96 8.58
C GLU A 103 18.44 -0.21 7.62
N SER A 104 18.79 0.07 6.35
CA SER A 104 19.52 -0.86 5.47
C SER A 104 19.57 -0.34 4.02
N SER A 105 20.43 0.64 3.76
CA SER A 105 21.13 0.68 2.47
C SER A 105 22.38 1.57 2.56
N ALA A 106 23.32 1.16 3.41
CA ALA A 106 24.71 1.61 3.36
C ALA A 106 25.59 0.50 3.97
N ALA A 107 25.90 -0.52 3.16
CA ALA A 107 27.00 -1.44 3.37
C ALA A 107 27.61 -1.75 2.00
#